data_AF-A0A946HHM9-F1
#
_entry.id   AF-A0A946HHM9-F1
#
_cell.length_a   1.000
_cell.length_b   1.000
_cell.length_c   1.000
_cell.angle_alpha   90.00
_cell.angle_beta   90.00
_cell.angle_gamma   90.00
#
_symmetry.space_group_name_H-M   'P 1'
#
loop_
_entity.id
_entity.type
_entity.pdbx_description
1 polymer ?
#
loop_
_entity_poly.entity_id
_entity_poly.type
_entity_poly.pdbx_seq_one_letter_code
_entity_poly.pdbx_strand_id
1 'polypeptide(L)' 'MQIGTRKIGPSEPPLVIAEIGINHGGDLRVAKHMVSLAARSGCECVKHQTH' A
#
# COMPACT_ATOMS: atom_id res chain seq x y z
N MET A 1 2.42 -11.80 13.72
CA MET A 1 1.46 -11.92 12.58
C MET A 1 2.25 -11.94 11.28
N GLN A 2 1.65 -12.37 10.17
CA GLN A 2 2.25 -12.29 8.84
C GLN A 2 1.20 -11.84 7.82
N ILE A 3 1.58 -10.95 6.90
CA ILE A 3 0.78 -10.53 5.75
C ILE A 3 1.60 -10.83 4.49
N GLY A 4 1.12 -11.74 3.63
CA GLY A 4 1.90 -12.23 2.49
C GLY A 4 3.22 -12.84 2.96
N THR A 5 4.34 -12.27 2.53
CA THR A 5 5.70 -12.68 2.95
C THR A 5 6.26 -11.82 4.09
N ARG A 6 5.55 -10.78 4.55
CA ARG A 6 6.03 -9.81 5.55
C ARG A 6 5.58 -10.18 6.96
N LYS A 7 6.54 -10.42 7.87
CA LYS A 7 6.29 -10.58 9.31
C LYS A 7 5.92 -9.24 9.95
N ILE A 8 5.05 -9.26 10.97
CA ILE A 8 4.62 -8.06 11.69
C ILE A 8 4.56 -8.39 13.19
N GLY A 9 5.23 -7.57 13.99
CA GLY A 9 5.24 -7.68 15.44
C GLY A 9 6.24 -6.73 16.11
N PRO A 10 6.33 -6.74 17.44
CA PRO A 10 7.18 -5.82 18.21
C PRO A 10 8.69 -5.90 17.91
N SER A 11 9.16 -7.03 17.39
CA SER A 11 10.57 -7.25 17.02
C SER A 11 10.84 -7.03 15.52
N GLU A 12 9.84 -6.62 14.75
CA GLU A 12 9.94 -6.35 13.31
C GLU A 12 9.96 -4.84 13.06
N PRO A 13 10.59 -4.34 11.97
CA PRO A 13 10.45 -2.94 11.58
C PRO A 13 8.97 -2.55 11.42
N PRO A 14 8.57 -1.30 11.73
CA PRO A 14 7.21 -0.85 11.50
C PRO A 14 6.78 -1.05 10.04
N LEU A 15 5.60 -1.63 9.83
CA LEU A 15 5.02 -1.73 8.49
C LEU A 15 4.34 -0.42 8.13
N VAL A 16 4.82 0.22 7.05
CA VAL A 16 4.18 1.41 6.48
C VAL A 16 3.24 0.99 5.35
N ILE A 17 1.96 1.34 5.49
CA ILE A 17 0.92 1.05 4.50
C ILE A 17 0.62 2.33 3.71
N ALA A 18 0.81 2.31 2.39
CA ALA A 18 0.42 3.43 1.54
C ALA A 18 -1.10 3.42 1.32
N GLU A 19 -1.81 4.33 1.99
CA GLU A 19 -3.26 4.50 1.89
C GLU A 19 -3.63 5.17 0.55
N ILE A 20 -4.04 4.38 -0.44
CA ILE A 20 -4.56 4.92 -1.71
C ILE A 20 -6.01 5.37 -1.52
N GLY A 21 -6.81 4.61 -0.76
CA GLY A 21 -8.21 4.91 -0.48
C GLY A 21 -9.00 5.18 -1.77
N ILE A 22 -9.66 6.35 -1.81
CA ILE A 22 -10.41 6.88 -2.96
C ILE A 22 -9.64 7.95 -3.75
N ASN A 23 -8.36 8.20 -3.44
CA ASN A 23 -7.58 9.30 -4.02
C ASN A 23 -7.42 9.19 -5.55
N HIS A 24 -7.64 8.01 -6.12
CA HIS A 24 -7.62 7.79 -7.56
C HIS A 24 -8.83 8.38 -8.30
N GLY A 25 -9.86 8.89 -7.59
CA GLY A 25 -10.98 9.62 -8.19
C GLY A 25 -11.78 8.81 -9.22
N GLY A 26 -11.83 7.48 -9.06
CA GLY A 26 -12.45 6.56 -10.03
C GLY A 26 -11.62 6.27 -11.29
N ASP A 27 -10.45 6.88 -11.50
CA ASP A 27 -9.59 6.60 -12.66
C ASP A 27 -8.58 5.48 -12.36
N LEU A 28 -8.69 4.36 -13.07
CA LEU A 28 -7.80 3.21 -12.93
C LEU A 28 -6.34 3.51 -13.32
N ARG A 29 -6.10 4.43 -14.26
CA ARG A 29 -4.74 4.85 -14.63
C ARG A 29 -4.08 5.60 -13.49
N VAL A 30 -4.83 6.48 -12.83
CA VAL A 30 -4.36 7.19 -11.63
C VAL A 30 -4.06 6.19 -10.51
N ALA A 31 -4.95 5.21 -10.27
CA ALA A 31 -4.71 4.15 -9.28
C ALA A 31 -3.40 3.38 -9.56
N LYS A 32 -3.19 2.93 -10.80
CA LYS A 32 -1.95 2.23 -11.21
C LYS A 32 -0.70 3.11 -11.07
N HIS A 33 -0.82 4.39 -11.37
CA HIS A 33 0.27 5.35 -11.21
C HIS A 33 0.65 5.52 -9.73
N MET A 34 -0.35 5.65 -8.85
CA MET A 34 -0.14 5.75 -7.40
C MET A 34 0.51 4.48 -6.82
N VAL A 35 0.09 3.29 -7.27
CA VAL A 35 0.75 2.03 -6.87
C VAL A 35 2.21 2.00 -7.28
N SER A 36 2.50 2.45 -8.51
CA SER A 36 3.87 2.53 -9.01
C SER A 36 4.74 3.52 -8.22
N LEU A 37 4.16 4.65 -7.81
CA LEU A 37 4.83 5.64 -6.95
C LEU A 37 5.11 5.06 -5.56
N ALA A 38 4.12 4.42 -4.92
CA ALA A 38 4.29 3.81 -3.61
C ALA A 38 5.42 2.77 -3.61
N ALA A 39 5.46 1.88 -4.61
CA ALA A 39 6.54 0.91 -4.76
C ALA A 39 7.91 1.57 -4.92
N ARG A 40 8.03 2.62 -5.75
CA ARG A 40 9.29 3.37 -5.91
C ARG A 40 9.73 4.12 -4.65
N SER A 41 8.78 4.51 -3.80
CA SER A 41 9.06 5.14 -2.50
C SER A 41 9.45 4.14 -1.40
N GLY A 42 9.54 2.85 -1.73
CA GLY A 42 9.91 1.80 -0.76
C GLY A 42 8.75 1.26 0.07
N CYS A 43 7.50 1.58 -0.29
CA CYS A 43 6.35 0.98 0.38
C CYS A 43 6.24 -0.50 0.03
N GLU A 44 6.03 -1.33 1.06
CA GLU A 44 5.87 -2.78 0.91
C GLU A 44 4.43 -3.15 0.50
N CYS A 45 3.46 -2.27 0.77
CA CYS A 45 2.06 -2.50 0.46
C CYS A 45 1.27 -1.20 0.23
N VAL A 46 0.14 -1.36 -0.45
CA VAL A 46 -0.88 -0.32 -0.65
C VAL A 46 -2.21 -0.80 -0.08
N LYS A 47 -3.05 0.11 0.41
CA LYS A 47 -4.43 -0.20 0.80
C LYS A 47 -5.43 0.60 -0.03
N HIS A 48 -6.38 -0.10 -0.62
CA HIS A 48 -7.52 0.48 -1.32
C HIS A 48 -8.79 0.39 -0.45
N GLN A 49 -9.80 1.19 -0.77
CA GLN A 49 -11.11 1.16 -0.15
C GLN A 49 -12.12 0.52 -1.11
N THR A 50 -12.62 -0.66 -0.76
CA THR A 50 -13.72 -1.30 -1.49
C THR A 50 -15.04 -0.68 -1.04
N HIS A 51 -15.86 -0.26 -2.00
CA HIS A 51 -17.21 0.26 -1.80
C HIS A 51 -18.26 -0.74 -2.28
#